data_AF-A0A958W8C0-F1
#
_entry.id   AF-A0A958W8C0-F1
#
_cell.length_a   1.000
_cell.length_b   1.000
_cell.length_c   1.000
_cell.angle_alpha   90.00
_cell.angle_beta   90.00
_cell.angle_gamma   90.00
#
_symmetry.space_group_name_H-M   'P 1'
#
loop_
_entity.id
_entity.type
_entity.pdbx_description
1 polymer ?
#
loop_
_entity_poly.entity_id
_entity_poly.type
_entity_poly.pdbx_seq_one_letter_code
_entity_poly.pdbx_strand_id
1 'polypeptide(L)'
;MKNITHILIPVVFLLLAGFNFYAKNWLEALLYIMVGGGFTVINLIRSKAIVNNLKFWNAFSWVLVILALLLFVLVLLQDANKELLMLQPII
;
A
#
# COMPACT_ATOMS: atom_id res chain seq x y z
N MET A 1 16.34 -14.08 -18.42
CA MET A 1 15.20 -14.44 -17.55
C MET A 1 14.31 -13.21 -17.40
N LYS A 2 13.02 -13.27 -17.73
CA LYS A 2 12.10 -12.14 -17.55
C LYS A 2 11.98 -11.84 -16.04
N ASN A 3 12.17 -10.58 -15.65
CA ASN A 3 12.14 -10.16 -14.25
C ASN A 3 10.68 -10.15 -13.74
N ILE A 4 10.27 -11.23 -13.07
CA ILE A 4 8.88 -11.48 -12.63
C ILE A 4 8.45 -10.52 -11.52
N THR A 5 9.42 -9.90 -10.84
CA THR A 5 9.22 -8.96 -9.72
C THR A 5 8.30 -7.79 -10.08
N HIS A 6 8.30 -7.34 -11.34
CA HIS A 6 7.45 -6.24 -11.81
C HIS A 6 5.94 -6.55 -11.76
N ILE A 7 5.58 -7.83 -11.80
CA ILE A 7 4.19 -8.30 -11.75
C ILE A 7 3.85 -8.81 -10.36
N LEU A 8 4.80 -9.51 -9.72
CA LEU A 8 4.59 -10.14 -8.43
C LEU A 8 4.19 -9.12 -7.35
N ILE A 9 4.90 -7.99 -7.27
CA ILE A 9 4.67 -6.98 -6.23
C ILE A 9 3.23 -6.42 -6.32
N PRO A 10 2.76 -5.87 -7.47
CA PRO A 10 1.37 -5.44 -7.62
C PRO A 10 0.34 -6.50 -7.26
N VAL A 11 0.55 -7.74 -7.71
CA VAL A 11 -0.40 -8.83 -7.48
C VAL A 11 -0.52 -9.17 -6.00
N VAL A 12 0.60 -9.27 -5.27
CA VAL A 12 0.57 -9.52 -3.81
C VAL A 12 -0.19 -8.41 -3.09
N PHE A 13 0.08 -7.14 -3.40
CA PHE A 13 -0.61 -6.03 -2.76
C PHE A 13 -2.11 -5.96 -3.09
N LEU A 14 -2.51 -6.33 -4.32
CA LEU A 14 -3.93 -6.45 -4.67
C LEU A 14 -4.62 -7.58 -3.91
N LEU A 15 -3.97 -8.72 -3.75
CA LEU A 15 -4.51 -9.84 -2.96
C LEU A 15 -4.65 -9.45 -1.48
N LEU A 16 -3.66 -8.78 -0.91
CA LEU A 16 -3.71 -8.27 0.46
C LEU A 16 -4.83 -7.24 0.63
N ALA A 17 -5.00 -6.32 -0.32
CA ALA A 17 -6.10 -5.37 -0.31
C ALA A 17 -7.47 -6.07 -0.34
N GLY A 18 -7.63 -7.04 -1.25
CA GLY A 18 -8.87 -7.82 -1.36
C GLY A 18 -9.20 -8.60 -0.09
N PHE A 19 -8.20 -9.21 0.53
CA PHE A 19 -8.37 -9.89 1.82
C PHE A 19 -8.80 -8.91 2.93
N ASN A 20 -8.18 -7.73 3.01
CA ASN A 20 -8.52 -6.76 4.04
C ASN A 20 -9.89 -6.10 3.82
N PHE A 21 -10.32 -5.93 2.58
CA PHE A 21 -11.71 -5.56 2.29
C PHE A 21 -12.70 -6.61 2.79
N TYR A 22 -12.42 -7.90 2.54
CA TYR A 22 -13.24 -9.00 3.05
C TYR A 22 -13.30 -9.01 4.59
N ALA A 23 -12.16 -8.75 5.25
CA ALA A 23 -12.07 -8.65 6.71
C ALA A 23 -12.64 -7.35 7.29
N LYS A 24 -13.14 -6.41 6.46
CA LYS A 24 -13.59 -5.06 6.85
C LYS A 24 -12.49 -4.18 7.49
N ASN A 25 -11.23 -4.51 7.24
CA ASN A 25 -10.05 -3.75 7.61
C ASN A 25 -9.76 -2.70 6.53
N TRP A 26 -10.61 -1.66 6.49
CA TRP A 26 -10.60 -0.66 5.41
C TRP A 26 -9.30 0.13 5.34
N LEU A 27 -8.66 0.37 6.49
CA LEU A 27 -7.44 1.17 6.57
C LEU A 27 -6.24 0.43 5.95
N GLU A 28 -6.08 -0.83 6.32
CA GLU A 28 -5.07 -1.75 5.80
C GLU A 28 -5.32 -2.04 4.32
N ALA A 29 -6.59 -2.22 3.92
CA ALA A 29 -6.93 -2.37 2.51
C ALA A 29 -6.48 -1.16 1.68
N LEU A 30 -6.75 0.05 2.17
CA LEU A 30 -6.33 1.30 1.52
C LEU A 30 -4.81 1.43 1.46
N LEU A 31 -4.12 1.08 2.55
CA LEU A 31 -2.65 1.01 2.61
C LEU A 31 -2.10 0.11 1.50
N TYR A 32 -2.61 -1.11 1.38
CA TYR A 32 -2.13 -2.06 0.36
C TYR A 32 -2.42 -1.59 -1.07
N ILE A 33 -3.55 -0.92 -1.31
CA ILE A 33 -3.84 -0.31 -2.61
C ILE A 33 -2.83 0.80 -2.94
N MET A 34 -2.53 1.67 -1.98
CA MET A 34 -1.59 2.78 -2.21
C MET A 34 -0.18 2.26 -2.50
N VAL A 35 0.29 1.26 -1.74
CA VAL A 35 1.59 0.63 -1.98
C VAL A 35 1.61 -0.08 -3.34
N GLY A 36 0.63 -0.95 -3.60
CA GLY A 36 0.52 -1.69 -4.86
C GLY A 36 0.41 -0.78 -6.07
N GLY A 37 -0.40 0.27 -5.98
CA GLY A 37 -0.57 1.29 -7.01
C GLY A 37 0.72 2.08 -7.26
N GLY A 38 1.39 2.54 -6.20
CA GLY A 38 2.67 3.26 -6.31
C GLY A 38 3.73 2.45 -7.05
N PHE A 39 3.95 1.20 -6.63
CA PHE A 39 4.89 0.29 -7.30
C PHE A 39 4.46 -0.05 -8.74
N THR A 40 3.16 -0.21 -9.00
CA THR A 40 2.65 -0.45 -10.35
C THR A 40 3.00 0.73 -11.26
N VAL A 41 2.74 1.96 -10.84
CA VAL A 41 3.06 3.16 -11.63
C VAL A 41 4.56 3.26 -11.89
N ILE A 42 5.40 3.04 -10.87
CA ILE A 42 6.87 3.01 -11.03
C ILE A 42 7.31 1.95 -12.04
N ASN A 43 6.72 0.74 -11.96
CA ASN A 43 7.04 -0.34 -12.90
C ASN A 43 6.61 0.01 -14.32
N LEU A 44 5.44 0.62 -14.51
CA LEU A 44 4.95 1.06 -15.82
C LEU A 44 5.82 2.16 -16.44
N ILE A 45 6.35 3.08 -15.62
CA ILE A 45 7.33 4.08 -16.04
C ILE A 45 8.63 3.37 -16.48
N ARG A 46 9.15 2.45 -15.66
CA ARG A 46 10.40 1.71 -15.94
C ARG A 46 10.30 0.83 -17.18
N SER A 47 9.13 0.22 -17.41
CA SER A 47 8.90 -0.65 -18.57
C SER A 47 8.61 0.14 -19.85
N LYS A 48 8.66 1.48 -19.81
CA LYS A 48 8.28 2.38 -20.92
C LYS A 48 6.85 2.14 -21.43
N ALA A 49 5.98 1.60 -20.58
CA ALA A 49 4.55 1.48 -20.88
C ALA A 49 3.86 2.85 -20.75
N ILE A 50 4.34 3.68 -19.82
CA ILE A 50 3.99 5.09 -19.72
C ILE A 50 5.16 5.90 -20.29
N VAL A 51 4.93 6.59 -21.41
CA VAL A 51 5.95 7.43 -22.07
C VAL A 51 5.62 8.93 -22.00
N ASN A 52 4.35 9.27 -21.77
CA ASN A 52 3.88 10.65 -21.71
C ASN A 52 3.76 11.13 -20.26
N ASN A 53 3.99 12.43 -20.03
CA ASN A 53 3.80 13.08 -18.73
C ASN A 53 4.58 12.42 -17.58
N LEU A 54 5.81 11.96 -17.84
CA LEU A 54 6.65 11.22 -16.87
C LEU A 54 6.82 11.93 -15.53
N LYS A 55 6.95 13.26 -15.55
CA LYS A 55 7.07 14.07 -14.32
C LYS A 55 5.85 13.93 -13.41
N PHE A 56 4.65 13.93 -14.01
CA PHE A 56 3.39 13.76 -13.27
C PHE A 56 3.28 12.34 -12.71
N TRP A 57 3.48 11.31 -13.53
CA TRP A 57 3.35 9.92 -13.09
C TRP A 57 4.38 9.55 -12.02
N ASN A 58 5.60 10.05 -12.13
CA ASN A 58 6.62 9.89 -11.10
C ASN A 58 6.20 10.59 -9.80
N ALA A 59 5.75 11.84 -9.87
CA ALA A 59 5.27 12.58 -8.69
C ALA A 59 4.07 11.87 -8.03
N PHE A 60 3.09 11.43 -8.83
CA PHE A 60 1.94 10.68 -8.36
C PHE A 60 2.34 9.39 -7.65
N SER A 61 3.30 8.63 -8.20
CA SER A 61 3.79 7.41 -7.55
C SER A 61 4.44 7.69 -6.18
N TRP A 62 5.20 8.78 -6.06
CA TRP A 62 5.78 9.20 -4.80
C TRP A 62 4.73 9.65 -3.78
N VAL A 63 3.68 10.35 -4.23
CA VAL A 63 2.54 10.71 -3.37
C VAL A 63 1.87 9.46 -2.81
N LEU A 64 1.64 8.44 -3.63
CA LEU A 64 1.08 7.16 -3.17
C LEU A 64 1.98 6.48 -2.13
N VAL A 65 3.30 6.49 -2.33
CA VAL A 65 4.26 5.91 -1.36
C VAL A 65 4.27 6.68 -0.05
N ILE A 66 4.24 8.02 -0.08
CA ILE A 66 4.21 8.85 1.13
C ILE A 66 2.90 8.62 1.91
N LEU A 67 1.76 8.63 1.22
CA LEU A 67 0.47 8.36 1.86
C LEU A 67 0.42 6.95 2.46
N ALA A 68 0.99 5.96 1.78
CA ALA A 68 1.13 4.62 2.33
C ALA A 68 1.99 4.59 3.60
N LEU A 69 3.11 5.31 3.66
CA LEU A 69 3.93 5.40 4.87
C LEU A 69 3.15 6.03 6.03
N LEU A 70 2.40 7.10 5.77
CA LEU A 70 1.56 7.73 6.79
C LEU A 70 0.45 6.81 7.29
N LEU A 71 -0.22 6.09 6.38
CA LEU A 71 -1.23 5.09 6.73
C LEU A 71 -0.64 3.93 7.51
N PHE A 72 0.56 3.48 7.17
CA PHE A 72 1.25 2.42 7.90
C PHE A 72 1.52 2.82 9.36
N VAL A 73 2.01 4.05 9.58
CA VAL A 73 2.16 4.59 10.95
C VAL A 73 0.82 4.63 11.69
N LEU A 74 -0.25 5.03 11.00
CA LEU A 74 -1.58 5.07 11.60
C LEU A 74 -2.11 3.68 11.99
N VAL A 75 -1.90 2.67 11.15
CA VAL A 75 -2.24 1.27 11.46
C VAL A 75 -1.47 0.81 12.69
N LEU A 76 -0.15 1.06 12.76
CA LEU A 76 0.66 0.70 13.92
C LEU A 76 0.17 1.37 15.22
N LEU A 77 -0.26 2.63 15.13
CA LEU A 77 -0.82 3.34 16.28
C LEU A 77 -2.17 2.75 16.71
N GLN A 78 -3.02 2.32 15.77
CA GLN A 78 -4.27 1.65 16.09
C GLN A 78 -4.05 0.30 16.77
N ASP A 79 -3.10 -0.49 16.27
CA ASP A 79 -2.74 -1.79 16.85
C ASP A 79 -2.17 -1.61 18.27
N ALA A 80 -1.22 -0.69 18.45
CA ALA A 80 -0.65 -0.39 19.77
C ALA A 80 -1.72 0.08 20.77
N ASN A 81 -2.63 0.96 20.35
CA ASN A 81 -3.73 1.43 21.21
C ASN A 81 -4.70 0.31 21.58
N LYS A 82 -4.99 -0.60 20.63
CA LYS A 82 -5.85 -1.76 20.88
C LYS A 82 -5.23 -2.70 21.90
N GLU A 83 -3.92 -2.94 21.82
CA GLU A 83 -3.18 -3.72 22.81
C GLU A 83 -3.23 -3.10 24.21
N LEU A 84 -3.03 -1.78 24.31
CA LEU A 84 -3.12 -1.06 25.59
C LEU A 84 -4.51 -1.17 26.24
N LEU A 85 -5.58 -1.12 25.45
CA LEU A 85 -6.95 -1.29 25.95
C LEU A 85 -7.22 -2.71 26.47
N MET A 86 -6.60 -3.73 25.88
CA MET A 86 -6.73 -5.13 26.36
C MET A 86 -5.96 -5.39 27.67
N LEU A 87 -5.01 -4.52 28.02
CA LEU A 87 -4.21 -4.62 29.25
C LEU A 87 -4.80 -3.81 30.42
N GLN A 88 -5.84 -3.02 30.20
CA GLN A 88 -6.51 -2.30 31.29
C GLN A 88 -7.34 -3.29 32.12
N PRO A 89 -7.12 -3.39 33.45
CA PRO A 89 -7.95 -4.22 34.30
C PRO A 89 -9.38 -3.66 34.30
N ILE A 90 -10.37 -4.55 34.15
CA ILE A 90 -11.78 -4.24 34.30
C ILE A 90 -11.97 -3.87 35.78
N ILE A 91 -12.08 -2.57 36.08
CA ILE A 91 -12.46 -2.03 37.39
C ILE A 91 -13.99 -1.96 37.45
#